data_AF-A0A847HPU2-F1
#
_entry.id   AF-A0A847HPU2-F1
#
_cell.length_a   1.000
_cell.length_b   1.000
_cell.length_c   1.000
_cell.angle_alpha   90.00
_cell.angle_beta   90.00
_cell.angle_gamma   90.00
#
_symmetry.space_group_name_H-M   'P 1'
#
loop_
_entity.id
_entity.type
_entity.pdbx_description
1 polymer ?
#
loop_
_entity_poly.entity_id
_entity_poly.type
_entity_poly.pdbx_seq_one_letter_code
_entity_poly.pdbx_strand_id
1 'polypeptide(L)'
;YGEELLSVSAEMQRILHDQGVHADIIARKKLPYSIFMKMREKGITSLKDIYDFYACRIVVSSVEECYMCLGSLHRLGRPLSQRFKDYIAFPKPNGYQSLHTTLLQPPGASSSFPMEVQIRTAQMHREAEYGIAAHWSYKTYGSTAKAMEHVQFQRMLATQGLLEEEEGESHFGDHIYVLSPRGDIIELPEGATPLDFAFQVHTDLGLAFRGARVNGTMVPMEYKLENGDVVEILKHRRPQPSSQWFQLLKLSASRSKLRRFLYAQKRPALVAQGRAMVNEFLRARALPSLDEALTLLRSCDGNKLSYQQREDILMKIGQGSERVSSLLERVDAFRDFLPQPAARSLARSAVGSPIVQQRSVAVAGDESASMPTRFAKCCRPHETNARALVGVVSRAGIVVVHSAGCGMLRNANPERMVPVRWI
;
A
#
# COMPACT_ATOMS: atom_id res chain seq x y z
N TYR A 1 25.59 -27.01 -30.46
CA TYR A 1 25.07 -25.71 -29.96
C TYR A 1 25.78 -25.17 -28.72
N GLY A 2 26.05 -25.98 -27.67
CA GLY A 2 26.82 -25.50 -26.51
C GLY A 2 28.26 -25.10 -26.85
N GLU A 3 28.96 -25.95 -27.61
CA GLU A 3 30.32 -25.67 -28.11
C GLU A 3 30.36 -24.48 -29.08
N GLU A 4 29.32 -24.30 -29.90
CA GLU A 4 29.20 -23.19 -30.85
C GLU A 4 29.06 -21.85 -30.12
N LEU A 5 28.40 -21.82 -28.96
CA LEU A 5 28.31 -20.63 -28.11
C LEU A 5 29.67 -20.21 -27.54
N LEU A 6 30.46 -21.20 -27.12
CA LEU A 6 31.81 -20.99 -26.60
C LEU A 6 32.74 -20.46 -27.70
N SER A 7 32.67 -21.05 -28.90
CA SER A 7 33.40 -20.59 -30.08
C SER A 7 33.07 -19.14 -30.44
N VAL A 8 31.78 -18.79 -30.48
CA VAL A 8 31.34 -17.40 -30.74
C VAL A 8 31.84 -16.44 -29.66
N SER A 9 31.78 -16.83 -28.38
CA SER A 9 32.28 -15.96 -27.30
C SER A 9 33.79 -15.72 -27.37
N ALA A 10 34.58 -16.76 -27.65
CA ALA A 10 36.03 -16.66 -27.77
C ALA A 10 36.43 -15.78 -28.97
N GLU A 11 35.74 -15.96 -30.10
CA GLU A 11 35.99 -15.19 -31.31
C GLU A 11 35.62 -13.70 -31.13
N MET A 12 34.45 -13.42 -30.53
CA MET A 12 34.06 -12.06 -30.17
C MET A 12 35.09 -11.41 -29.23
N GLN A 13 35.62 -12.17 -28.26
CA GLN A 13 36.60 -11.64 -27.31
C GLN A 13 37.93 -11.30 -28.00
N ARG A 14 38.38 -12.17 -28.91
CA ARG A 14 39.57 -11.93 -29.73
C ARG A 14 39.43 -10.68 -30.61
N ILE A 15 38.30 -10.55 -31.30
CA ILE A 15 38.00 -9.38 -32.15
C ILE A 15 38.02 -8.07 -31.38
N LEU A 16 37.40 -8.06 -30.18
CA LEU A 16 37.35 -6.86 -29.35
C LEU A 16 38.73 -6.52 -28.78
N HIS A 17 39.50 -7.53 -28.38
CA HIS A 17 40.88 -7.36 -27.93
C HIS A 17 41.78 -6.78 -29.02
N ASP A 18 41.69 -7.27 -30.26
CA ASP A 18 42.47 -6.75 -31.41
C ASP A 18 42.15 -5.28 -31.73
N GLN A 19 41.00 -4.78 -31.27
CA GLN A 19 40.57 -3.39 -31.43
C GLN A 19 40.83 -2.53 -30.17
N GLY A 20 41.54 -3.09 -29.18
CA GLY A 20 41.90 -2.40 -27.94
C GLY A 20 40.75 -2.26 -26.94
N VAL A 21 39.68 -3.05 -27.07
CA VAL A 21 38.54 -3.06 -26.14
C VAL A 21 38.65 -4.27 -25.22
N HIS A 22 38.91 -4.02 -23.92
CA HIS A 22 38.85 -5.07 -22.91
C HIS A 22 37.40 -5.33 -22.52
N ALA A 23 36.90 -6.53 -22.84
CA ALA A 23 35.52 -6.91 -22.63
C ALA A 23 35.39 -8.31 -22.02
N ASP A 24 34.52 -8.43 -21.02
CA ASP A 24 34.12 -9.70 -20.44
C ASP A 24 32.85 -10.20 -21.12
N ILE A 25 32.94 -11.35 -21.78
CA ILE A 25 31.86 -11.92 -22.58
C ILE A 25 31.27 -13.13 -21.86
N ILE A 26 29.98 -13.05 -21.55
CA ILE A 26 29.20 -14.10 -20.90
C ILE A 26 28.09 -14.54 -21.85
N ALA A 27 28.29 -15.66 -22.52
CA ALA A 27 27.27 -16.27 -23.37
C ALA A 27 26.37 -17.20 -22.54
N ARG A 28 25.05 -17.11 -22.74
CA ARG A 28 24.07 -17.96 -22.04
C ARG A 28 22.94 -18.39 -22.95
N LYS A 29 22.45 -19.61 -22.71
CA LYS A 29 21.21 -20.13 -23.29
C LYS A 29 20.04 -19.79 -22.37
N LYS A 30 18.92 -19.29 -22.91
CA LYS A 30 17.71 -19.05 -22.09
C LYS A 30 17.08 -20.39 -21.67
N LEU A 31 16.50 -20.44 -20.47
CA LEU A 31 15.80 -21.63 -19.99
C LEU A 31 14.53 -21.89 -20.83
N PRO A 32 14.18 -23.18 -21.08
CA PRO A 32 12.98 -23.55 -21.84
C PRO A 32 11.68 -22.91 -21.33
N TYR A 33 11.54 -22.78 -20.00
CA TYR A 33 10.36 -22.16 -19.38
C TYR A 33 10.18 -20.68 -19.77
N SER A 34 11.27 -19.90 -19.78
CA SER A 34 11.22 -18.48 -20.19
C SER A 34 10.91 -18.31 -21.69
N ILE A 35 11.29 -19.30 -22.50
CA ILE A 35 10.95 -19.35 -23.93
C ILE A 35 9.46 -19.66 -24.09
N PHE A 36 8.95 -20.66 -23.37
CA PHE A 36 7.53 -21.02 -23.38
C PHE A 36 6.62 -19.85 -22.99
N MET A 37 6.94 -19.14 -21.91
CA MET A 37 6.18 -17.96 -21.48
C MET A 37 6.15 -16.87 -22.55
N LYS A 38 7.28 -16.62 -23.23
CA LYS A 38 7.35 -15.66 -24.33
C LYS A 38 6.56 -16.08 -25.56
N MET A 39 6.56 -17.36 -25.89
CA MET A 39 5.75 -17.89 -26.99
C MET A 39 4.26 -17.66 -26.71
N ARG A 40 3.83 -17.90 -25.47
CA ARG A 40 2.45 -17.69 -25.04
C ARG A 40 2.05 -16.21 -25.05
N GLU A 41 2.87 -15.33 -24.48
CA GLU A 41 2.59 -13.89 -24.41
C GLU A 41 2.57 -13.20 -25.78
N LYS A 42 3.44 -13.62 -26.71
CA LYS A 42 3.56 -13.00 -28.04
C LYS A 42 2.80 -13.73 -29.14
N GLY A 43 2.08 -14.81 -28.81
CA GLY A 43 1.36 -15.64 -29.78
C GLY A 43 2.26 -16.30 -30.83
N ILE A 44 3.53 -16.58 -30.49
CA ILE A 44 4.49 -17.18 -31.43
C ILE A 44 4.30 -18.68 -31.45
N THR A 45 3.96 -19.24 -32.62
CA THR A 45 3.69 -20.67 -32.81
C THR A 45 4.92 -21.49 -33.21
N SER A 46 5.96 -20.85 -33.76
CA SER A 46 7.18 -21.52 -34.22
C SER A 46 8.40 -21.11 -33.39
N LEU A 47 9.18 -22.10 -32.94
CA LEU A 47 10.47 -21.88 -32.28
C LEU A 47 11.48 -21.11 -33.16
N LYS A 48 11.32 -21.16 -34.48
CA LYS A 48 12.21 -20.49 -35.44
C LYS A 48 12.10 -18.96 -35.40
N ASP A 49 10.99 -18.43 -34.90
CA ASP A 49 10.74 -16.98 -34.82
C ASP A 49 11.24 -16.38 -33.49
N ILE A 50 11.88 -17.21 -32.66
CA ILE A 50 12.42 -16.83 -31.35
C ILE A 50 13.89 -16.45 -31.52
N TYR A 51 14.09 -15.17 -31.84
CA TYR A 51 15.41 -14.60 -32.07
C TYR A 51 16.29 -14.47 -30.80
N ASP A 52 15.72 -14.71 -29.62
CA ASP A 52 16.36 -14.46 -28.34
C ASP A 52 16.67 -15.75 -27.56
N PHE A 53 16.69 -16.89 -28.25
CA PHE A 53 17.03 -18.20 -27.68
C PHE A 53 18.47 -18.22 -27.15
N TYR A 54 19.40 -17.63 -27.92
CA TYR A 54 20.78 -17.40 -27.54
C TYR A 54 20.99 -15.95 -27.15
N ALA A 55 21.67 -15.73 -26.03
CA ALA A 55 22.00 -14.40 -25.56
C ALA A 55 23.47 -14.30 -25.17
N CYS A 56 24.07 -13.17 -25.50
CA CYS A 56 25.43 -12.82 -25.12
C CYS A 56 25.40 -11.51 -24.34
N ARG A 57 26.16 -11.46 -23.25
CA ARG A 57 26.35 -10.26 -22.44
C ARG A 57 27.80 -9.86 -22.50
N ILE A 58 28.04 -8.60 -22.81
CA ILE A 58 29.37 -8.01 -22.92
C ILE A 58 29.46 -6.91 -21.88
N VAL A 59 30.43 -7.03 -20.98
CA VAL A 59 30.71 -6.05 -19.94
C VAL A 59 32.03 -5.36 -20.26
N VAL A 60 31.99 -4.03 -20.36
CA VAL A 60 33.16 -3.18 -20.67
C VAL A 60 33.39 -2.15 -19.55
N SER A 61 34.46 -1.36 -19.67
CA SER A 61 34.86 -0.40 -18.63
C SER A 61 34.11 0.92 -18.73
N SER A 62 33.91 1.44 -19.95
CA SER A 62 33.29 2.75 -20.18
C SER A 62 32.08 2.73 -21.11
N VAL A 63 31.35 3.85 -21.15
CA VAL A 63 30.19 4.02 -22.04
C VAL A 63 30.65 4.15 -23.50
N GLU A 64 31.76 4.83 -23.75
CA GLU A 64 32.39 4.95 -25.06
C GLU A 64 32.75 3.57 -25.61
N GLU A 65 33.33 2.70 -24.77
CA GLU A 65 33.64 1.31 -25.13
C GLU A 65 32.38 0.49 -25.45
N CYS A 66 31.23 0.81 -24.86
CA CYS A 66 29.96 0.15 -25.21
C CYS A 66 29.57 0.42 -26.67
N TYR A 67 29.69 1.67 -27.12
CA TYR A 67 29.38 2.06 -28.49
C TYR A 67 30.46 1.60 -29.49
N MET A 68 31.74 1.59 -29.08
CA MET A 68 32.80 0.98 -29.89
C MET A 68 32.51 -0.50 -30.12
N CYS A 69 32.26 -1.26 -29.05
CA CYS A 69 31.90 -2.68 -29.13
C CYS A 69 30.68 -2.92 -30.04
N LEU A 70 29.63 -2.10 -29.92
CA LEU A 70 28.47 -2.16 -30.79
C LEU A 70 28.85 -2.01 -32.27
N GLY A 71 29.66 -1.00 -32.59
CA GLY A 71 30.12 -0.75 -33.96
C GLY A 71 30.94 -1.91 -34.54
N SER A 72 31.81 -2.51 -33.72
CA SER A 72 32.63 -3.67 -34.10
C SER A 72 31.77 -4.90 -34.41
N LEU A 73 30.78 -5.16 -33.56
CA LEU A 73 29.84 -6.27 -33.73
C LEU A 73 28.91 -6.07 -34.92
N HIS A 74 28.48 -4.85 -35.21
CA HIS A 74 27.64 -4.53 -36.39
C HIS A 74 28.42 -4.57 -37.70
N ARG A 75 29.75 -4.43 -37.66
CA ARG A 75 30.62 -4.56 -38.84
C ARG A 75 30.85 -6.02 -39.22
N LEU A 76 31.03 -6.89 -38.23
CA LEU A 76 31.42 -8.29 -38.43
C LEU A 76 30.23 -9.25 -38.35
N GLY A 77 29.20 -8.90 -37.58
CA GLY A 77 27.93 -9.60 -37.56
C GLY A 77 26.90 -8.92 -38.46
N ARG A 78 25.82 -9.63 -38.76
CA ARG A 78 24.68 -9.08 -39.52
C ARG A 78 23.57 -8.62 -38.55
N PRO A 79 23.46 -7.32 -38.22
CA PRO A 79 22.43 -6.84 -37.31
C PRO A 79 21.03 -6.93 -37.96
N LEU A 80 20.03 -7.25 -37.15
CA LEU A 80 18.63 -7.25 -37.55
C LEU A 80 18.05 -5.84 -37.37
N SER A 81 17.46 -5.30 -38.44
CA SER A 81 16.81 -3.98 -38.40
C SER A 81 15.66 -3.95 -37.38
N GLN A 82 15.41 -2.77 -36.79
CA GLN A 82 14.37 -2.54 -35.76
C GLN A 82 14.53 -3.35 -34.46
N ARG A 83 15.64 -4.07 -34.26
CA ARG A 83 15.96 -4.85 -33.06
C ARG A 83 17.13 -4.27 -32.25
N PHE A 84 17.52 -3.03 -32.55
CA PHE A 84 18.46 -2.26 -31.75
C PHE A 84 17.68 -1.38 -30.76
N LYS A 85 18.12 -1.36 -29.50
CA LYS A 85 17.57 -0.49 -28.45
C LYS A 85 18.70 0.07 -27.61
N ASP A 86 18.73 1.38 -27.49
CA ASP A 86 19.72 2.10 -26.68
C ASP A 86 19.11 2.48 -25.33
N TYR A 87 19.27 1.62 -24.32
CA TYR A 87 18.86 1.95 -22.95
C TYR A 87 19.94 2.70 -22.17
N ILE A 88 21.10 3.02 -22.77
CA ILE A 88 22.07 3.91 -22.14
C ILE A 88 21.58 5.36 -22.30
N ALA A 89 21.24 5.75 -23.53
CA ALA A 89 20.67 7.05 -23.83
C ALA A 89 19.22 7.21 -23.30
N PHE A 90 18.44 6.12 -23.33
CA PHE A 90 17.06 6.10 -22.85
C PHE A 90 16.83 4.98 -21.81
N PRO A 91 17.27 5.19 -20.55
CA PRO A 91 17.12 4.18 -19.49
C PRO A 91 15.67 3.78 -19.26
N LYS A 92 15.46 2.54 -18.82
CA LYS A 92 14.12 2.10 -18.40
C LYS A 92 13.73 2.75 -17.07
N PRO A 93 12.42 2.80 -16.72
CA PRO A 93 11.95 3.41 -15.46
C PRO A 93 12.59 2.84 -14.19
N ASN A 94 13.04 1.58 -14.22
CA ASN A 94 13.75 0.94 -13.10
C ASN A 94 15.25 1.27 -13.03
N GLY A 95 15.74 2.22 -13.84
CA GLY A 95 17.15 2.59 -13.94
C GLY A 95 18.00 1.64 -14.78
N TYR A 96 17.39 0.64 -15.46
CA TYR A 96 18.15 -0.31 -16.26
C TYR A 96 18.79 0.36 -17.48
N GLN A 97 20.12 0.20 -17.60
CA GLN A 97 20.94 0.70 -18.72
C GLN A 97 21.71 -0.44 -19.39
N SER A 98 21.63 -0.50 -20.73
CA SER A 98 22.39 -1.42 -21.60
C SER A 98 22.06 -1.14 -23.07
N LEU A 99 22.99 -1.41 -24.00
CA LEU A 99 22.69 -1.49 -25.42
C LEU A 99 22.22 -2.89 -25.77
N HIS A 100 21.07 -3.01 -26.42
CA HIS A 100 20.53 -4.29 -26.88
C HIS A 100 20.54 -4.32 -28.40
N THR A 101 21.07 -5.39 -28.98
CA THR A 101 21.01 -5.63 -30.42
C THR A 101 20.80 -7.11 -30.71
N THR A 102 20.29 -7.44 -31.89
CA THR A 102 20.15 -8.84 -32.34
C THR A 102 20.97 -9.03 -33.59
N LEU A 103 21.86 -10.01 -33.59
CA LEU A 103 22.69 -10.41 -34.74
C LEU A 103 22.13 -11.70 -35.32
N LEU A 104 21.84 -11.75 -36.63
CA LEU A 104 21.41 -12.97 -37.34
C LEU A 104 22.55 -13.95 -37.61
N GLN A 105 23.77 -13.43 -37.60
CA GLN A 105 25.00 -14.18 -37.76
C GLN A 105 26.04 -13.51 -36.87
N PRO A 106 26.23 -14.01 -35.63
CA PRO A 106 27.28 -13.50 -34.76
C PRO A 106 28.67 -13.92 -35.29
N PRO A 107 29.72 -13.13 -35.05
CA PRO A 107 31.09 -13.49 -35.43
C PRO A 107 31.50 -14.86 -34.85
N GLY A 108 32.12 -15.71 -35.67
CA GLY A 108 32.57 -17.06 -35.25
C GLY A 108 31.49 -18.15 -35.26
N ALA A 109 30.26 -17.85 -35.69
CA ALA A 109 29.22 -18.85 -35.87
C ALA A 109 29.32 -19.56 -37.22
N SER A 110 29.36 -20.89 -37.19
CA SER A 110 29.36 -21.74 -38.40
C SER A 110 27.97 -21.81 -39.05
N SER A 111 26.90 -21.59 -38.29
CA SER A 111 25.52 -21.57 -38.76
C SER A 111 24.86 -20.20 -38.55
N SER A 112 23.93 -19.79 -39.42
CA SER A 112 23.15 -18.55 -39.19
C SER A 112 22.10 -18.83 -38.12
N PHE A 113 22.35 -18.31 -36.93
CA PHE A 113 21.37 -18.33 -35.85
C PHE A 113 21.29 -16.95 -35.20
N PRO A 114 20.09 -16.51 -34.80
CA PRO A 114 19.92 -15.23 -34.14
C PRO A 114 20.44 -15.27 -32.70
N MET A 115 21.19 -14.23 -32.34
CA MET A 115 21.72 -14.02 -31.00
C MET A 115 21.42 -12.60 -30.53
N GLU A 116 20.81 -12.49 -29.35
CA GLU A 116 20.63 -11.20 -28.66
C GLU A 116 21.94 -10.83 -27.94
N VAL A 117 22.50 -9.66 -28.22
CA VAL A 117 23.69 -9.14 -27.54
C VAL A 117 23.32 -7.96 -26.66
N GLN A 118 23.78 -7.99 -25.41
CA GLN A 118 23.59 -6.95 -24.40
C GLN A 118 24.95 -6.40 -24.00
N ILE A 119 25.20 -5.12 -24.28
CA ILE A 119 26.47 -4.45 -24.00
C ILE A 119 26.23 -3.43 -22.88
N ARG A 120 27.09 -3.41 -21.86
CA ARG A 120 26.97 -2.48 -20.73
C ARG A 120 28.29 -2.34 -19.97
N THR A 121 28.39 -1.32 -19.13
CA THR A 121 29.56 -1.17 -18.25
C THR A 121 29.47 -2.09 -17.04
N ALA A 122 30.59 -2.29 -16.33
CA ALA A 122 30.60 -3.01 -15.06
C ALA A 122 29.65 -2.38 -14.01
N GLN A 123 29.54 -1.05 -14.00
CA GLN A 123 28.58 -0.35 -13.12
C GLN A 123 27.13 -0.68 -13.50
N MET A 124 26.77 -0.52 -14.77
CA MET A 124 25.43 -0.84 -15.28
C MET A 124 25.10 -2.32 -15.08
N HIS A 125 26.10 -3.21 -15.15
CA HIS A 125 25.92 -4.62 -14.86
C HIS A 125 25.52 -4.85 -13.40
N ARG A 126 26.23 -4.22 -12.44
CA ARG A 126 25.89 -4.32 -11.02
C ARG A 126 24.49 -3.76 -10.73
N GLU A 127 24.17 -2.59 -11.27
CA GLU A 127 22.85 -1.96 -11.10
C GLU A 127 21.72 -2.81 -11.71
N ALA A 128 21.98 -3.53 -12.79
CA ALA A 128 20.98 -4.39 -13.41
C ALA A 128 20.80 -5.75 -12.71
N GLU A 129 21.80 -6.27 -12.00
CA GLU A 129 21.69 -7.52 -11.24
C GLU A 129 21.17 -7.28 -9.81
N TYR A 130 21.66 -6.23 -9.15
CA TYR A 130 21.36 -5.93 -7.74
C TYR A 130 20.37 -4.78 -7.56
N GLY A 131 19.94 -4.14 -8.64
CA GLY A 131 19.13 -2.92 -8.59
C GLY A 131 19.93 -1.71 -8.12
N ILE A 132 19.23 -0.58 -8.00
CA ILE A 132 19.77 0.69 -7.47
C ILE A 132 20.26 0.53 -6.01
N ALA A 133 19.87 -0.56 -5.30
CA ALA A 133 20.28 -0.91 -3.94
C ALA A 133 21.79 -0.83 -3.68
N ALA A 134 22.59 -1.39 -4.59
CA ALA A 134 24.03 -1.56 -4.40
C ALA A 134 24.81 -0.23 -4.54
N HIS A 135 24.22 0.79 -5.16
CA HIS A 135 24.84 2.11 -5.28
C HIS A 135 24.60 2.97 -4.02
N TRP A 136 23.54 2.66 -3.24
CA TRP A 136 23.17 3.43 -2.04
C TRP A 136 23.93 2.99 -0.78
N SER A 137 24.32 1.72 -0.69
CA SER A 137 25.18 1.22 0.39
C SER A 137 26.58 1.84 0.38
N TYR A 138 27.07 2.28 -0.79
CA TYR A 138 28.41 2.87 -0.90
C TYR A 138 28.42 4.40 -0.69
N LYS A 139 27.33 5.12 -0.99
CA LYS A 139 27.27 6.60 -0.92
C LYS A 139 26.55 7.18 0.29
N THR A 140 25.96 6.36 1.16
CA THR A 140 25.17 6.87 2.29
C THR A 140 25.53 6.15 3.59
N TYR A 141 26.35 6.79 4.43
CA TYR A 141 26.46 6.44 5.84
C TYR A 141 25.18 6.90 6.55
N GLY A 142 24.33 5.96 6.98
CA GLY A 142 23.15 6.26 7.79
C GLY A 142 22.12 5.13 7.87
N SER A 143 21.26 5.19 8.90
CA SER A 143 20.23 4.18 9.26
C SER A 143 19.23 3.82 8.14
N THR A 144 19.25 4.56 7.04
CA THR A 144 18.50 4.36 5.79
C THR A 144 18.87 3.06 5.07
N ALA A 145 20.11 2.56 5.22
CA ALA A 145 20.58 1.34 4.57
C ALA A 145 19.85 0.07 5.05
N LYS A 146 19.59 -0.05 6.36
CA LYS A 146 18.89 -1.21 6.95
C LYS A 146 17.40 -1.28 6.57
N ALA A 147 16.77 -0.12 6.37
CA ALA A 147 15.37 -0.06 5.96
C ALA A 147 15.20 -0.45 4.48
N MET A 148 16.15 -0.07 3.60
CA MET A 148 16.12 -0.42 2.18
C MET A 148 16.45 -1.89 1.91
N GLU A 149 17.36 -2.52 2.69
CA GLU A 149 17.60 -3.98 2.64
C GLU A 149 16.31 -4.76 2.89
N HIS A 150 15.52 -4.33 3.88
CA HIS A 150 14.27 -5.01 4.24
C HIS A 150 13.21 -4.89 3.13
N VAL A 151 13.08 -3.72 2.50
CA VAL A 151 12.10 -3.44 1.44
C VAL A 151 12.44 -4.14 0.12
N GLN A 152 13.73 -4.25 -0.23
CA GLN A 152 14.14 -4.94 -1.45
C GLN A 152 14.19 -6.46 -1.30
N PHE A 153 14.53 -6.97 -0.11
CA PHE A 153 14.40 -8.38 0.20
C PHE A 153 12.94 -8.85 0.13
N GLN A 154 12.00 -8.05 0.65
CA GLN A 154 10.56 -8.36 0.55
C GLN A 154 10.03 -8.28 -0.88
N ARG A 155 10.49 -7.32 -1.68
CA ARG A 155 10.17 -7.28 -3.13
C ARG A 155 10.73 -8.49 -3.88
N MET A 156 11.94 -8.96 -3.55
CA MET A 156 12.54 -10.14 -4.16
C MET A 156 11.74 -11.42 -3.82
N LEU A 157 11.30 -11.56 -2.56
CA LEU A 157 10.46 -12.66 -2.10
C LEU A 157 9.06 -12.64 -2.75
N ALA A 158 8.45 -11.46 -2.86
CA ALA A 158 7.16 -11.28 -3.54
C ALA A 158 7.26 -11.55 -5.06
N THR A 159 8.35 -11.16 -5.71
CA THR A 159 8.55 -11.40 -7.16
C THR A 159 8.87 -12.87 -7.48
N GLN A 160 9.34 -13.65 -6.50
CA GLN A 160 9.63 -15.08 -6.65
C GLN A 160 8.45 -16.00 -6.26
N GLY A 161 7.30 -15.45 -5.84
CA GLY A 161 6.14 -16.25 -5.41
C GLY A 161 6.40 -17.10 -4.17
N LEU A 162 7.37 -16.69 -3.33
CA LEU A 162 7.79 -17.42 -2.11
C LEU A 162 7.06 -16.93 -0.84
N LEU A 163 6.12 -16.00 -0.97
CA LEU A 163 5.20 -15.65 0.10
C LEU A 163 3.88 -16.32 -0.23
N GLU A 164 3.61 -17.43 0.46
CA GLU A 164 2.30 -18.06 0.45
C GLU A 164 1.25 -17.02 0.84
N GLU A 165 0.24 -16.90 0.00
CA GLU A 165 -0.92 -16.04 0.18
C GLU A 165 -1.65 -16.47 1.45
N GLU A 166 -1.32 -15.87 2.60
CA GLU A 166 -2.19 -15.92 3.75
C GLU A 166 -3.42 -15.07 3.46
N GLU A 167 -4.54 -15.75 3.20
CA GLU A 167 -5.88 -15.23 2.99
C GLU A 167 -6.33 -14.31 4.14
N GLY A 168 -5.97 -13.04 4.05
CA GLY A 168 -6.40 -11.99 4.96
C GLY A 168 -6.68 -10.72 4.19
N GLU A 169 -7.96 -10.50 3.86
CA GLU A 169 -8.53 -9.24 3.36
C GLU A 169 -7.74 -8.01 3.82
N SER A 170 -6.85 -7.56 2.95
CA SER A 170 -6.15 -6.31 3.09
C SER A 170 -6.12 -5.73 1.70
N HIS A 171 -6.98 -4.72 1.50
CA HIS A 171 -6.93 -3.86 0.34
C HIS A 171 -5.61 -3.07 0.39
N PHE A 172 -4.49 -3.72 0.12
CA PHE A 172 -3.26 -3.07 -0.28
C PHE A 172 -3.47 -2.64 -1.72
N GLY A 173 -3.99 -1.42 -1.90
CA GLY A 173 -3.96 -0.77 -3.20
C GLY A 173 -2.50 -0.66 -3.64
N ASP A 174 -2.24 -0.86 -4.93
CA ASP A 174 -0.90 -0.73 -5.48
C ASP A 174 -0.28 0.61 -5.02
N HIS A 175 0.91 0.55 -4.43
CA HIS A 175 1.60 1.74 -3.95
C HIS A 175 2.42 2.35 -5.10
N ILE A 176 2.29 3.65 -5.30
CA ILE A 176 3.07 4.45 -6.26
C ILE A 176 4.19 5.21 -5.53
N TYR A 177 5.31 5.40 -6.21
CA TYR A 177 6.46 6.13 -5.71
C TYR A 177 6.67 7.36 -6.58
N VAL A 178 6.59 8.52 -5.96
CA VAL A 178 6.74 9.82 -6.62
C VAL A 178 7.93 10.57 -6.06
N LEU A 179 8.54 11.39 -6.90
CA LEU A 179 9.80 12.08 -6.63
C LEU A 179 9.53 13.56 -6.32
N SER A 180 10.20 14.08 -5.30
CA SER A 180 10.32 15.52 -5.11
C SER A 180 11.34 16.10 -6.10
N PRO A 181 11.33 17.44 -6.36
CA PRO A 181 12.33 18.07 -7.21
C PRO A 181 13.76 17.94 -6.65
N ARG A 182 13.90 17.57 -5.37
CA ARG A 182 15.19 17.33 -4.70
C ARG A 182 15.63 15.86 -4.78
N GLY A 183 14.80 14.98 -5.34
CA GLY A 183 15.07 13.55 -5.46
C GLY A 183 14.58 12.70 -4.28
N ASP A 184 13.84 13.29 -3.32
CA ASP A 184 13.24 12.52 -2.22
C ASP A 184 12.10 11.65 -2.76
N ILE A 185 12.09 10.37 -2.39
CA ILE A 185 11.05 9.42 -2.79
C ILE A 185 9.94 9.43 -1.74
N ILE A 186 8.70 9.64 -2.19
CA ILE A 186 7.51 9.63 -1.35
C ILE A 186 6.56 8.55 -1.86
N GLU A 187 6.17 7.67 -0.94
CA GLU A 187 5.21 6.61 -1.19
C GLU A 187 3.78 7.12 -0.99
N LEU A 188 2.93 6.84 -1.97
CA LEU A 188 1.51 7.16 -1.97
C LEU A 188 0.70 5.95 -2.47
N PRO A 189 -0.57 5.80 -2.10
CA PRO A 189 -1.45 4.82 -2.74
C PRO A 189 -1.76 5.22 -4.19
N GLU A 190 -2.05 4.23 -5.04
CA GLU A 190 -2.49 4.47 -6.42
C GLU A 190 -3.69 5.43 -6.48
N GLY A 191 -3.66 6.33 -7.46
CA GLY A 191 -4.69 7.34 -7.65
C GLY A 191 -4.64 8.50 -6.65
N ALA A 192 -3.56 8.63 -5.87
CA ALA A 192 -3.28 9.82 -5.09
C ALA A 192 -3.10 11.06 -5.99
N THR A 193 -3.48 12.22 -5.46
CA THR A 193 -3.39 13.50 -6.17
C THR A 193 -2.13 14.28 -5.76
N PRO A 194 -1.71 15.31 -6.54
CA PRO A 194 -0.66 16.23 -6.13
C PRO A 194 -0.91 16.90 -4.77
N LEU A 195 -2.18 17.03 -4.38
CA LEU A 195 -2.55 17.55 -3.07
C LEU A 195 -2.20 16.56 -1.95
N ASP A 196 -2.45 15.26 -2.16
CA ASP A 196 -2.04 14.22 -1.21
C ASP A 196 -0.51 14.20 -1.04
N PHE A 197 0.24 14.33 -2.14
CA PHE A 197 1.69 14.49 -2.10
C PHE A 197 2.12 15.69 -1.25
N ALA A 198 1.50 16.86 -1.46
CA ALA A 198 1.83 18.06 -0.69
C ALA A 198 1.64 17.87 0.83
N PHE A 199 0.53 17.24 1.25
CA PHE A 199 0.27 16.93 2.66
C PHE A 199 1.19 15.85 3.24
N GLN A 200 1.66 14.94 2.40
CA GLN A 200 2.59 13.88 2.79
C GLN A 200 4.00 14.43 3.02
N VAL A 201 4.46 15.33 2.16
CA VAL A 201 5.73 16.06 2.33
C VAL A 201 5.68 16.92 3.59
N HIS A 202 4.76 17.88 3.66
CA HIS A 202 4.60 18.74 4.83
C HIS A 202 3.17 19.27 4.96
N THR A 203 2.63 19.28 6.18
CA THR A 203 1.28 19.80 6.44
C THR A 203 1.12 21.25 5.97
N ASP A 204 2.11 22.12 6.22
CA ASP A 204 2.06 23.53 5.81
C ASP A 204 2.09 23.70 4.29
N LEU A 205 2.81 22.82 3.58
CA LEU A 205 2.85 22.81 2.13
C LEU A 205 1.49 22.40 1.55
N GLY A 206 0.86 21.38 2.13
CA GLY A 206 -0.51 20.97 1.78
C GLY A 206 -1.54 22.07 2.06
N LEU A 207 -1.45 22.74 3.21
CA LEU A 207 -2.38 23.82 3.58
C LEU A 207 -2.22 25.09 2.73
N ALA A 208 -1.01 25.35 2.22
CA ALA A 208 -0.71 26.46 1.31
C ALA A 208 -0.78 26.05 -0.17
N PHE A 209 -1.28 24.88 -0.51
CA PHE A 209 -1.31 24.38 -1.89
C PHE A 209 -2.06 25.32 -2.84
N ARG A 210 -1.45 25.65 -3.98
CA ARG A 210 -2.03 26.45 -5.08
C ARG A 210 -2.25 25.61 -6.34
N GLY A 211 -1.35 24.67 -6.60
CA GLY A 211 -1.32 23.86 -7.81
C GLY A 211 -0.04 23.03 -7.86
N ALA A 212 0.13 22.24 -8.90
CA ALA A 212 1.31 21.41 -9.07
C ALA A 212 1.80 21.40 -10.52
N ARG A 213 3.11 21.18 -10.67
CA ARG A 213 3.70 20.75 -11.94
C ARG A 213 4.19 19.32 -11.80
N VAL A 214 3.89 18.50 -12.79
CA VAL A 214 4.38 17.13 -12.89
C VAL A 214 5.28 17.05 -14.11
N ASN A 215 6.50 16.57 -13.93
CA ASN A 215 7.52 16.47 -14.99
C ASN A 215 7.72 17.80 -15.75
N GLY A 216 7.67 18.92 -15.01
CA GLY A 216 7.84 20.29 -15.55
C GLY A 216 6.59 20.93 -16.16
N THR A 217 5.47 20.19 -16.30
CA THR A 217 4.23 20.68 -16.92
C THR A 217 3.15 20.94 -15.88
N MET A 218 2.38 22.02 -16.03
CA MET A 218 1.24 22.32 -15.15
C MET A 218 0.14 21.27 -15.31
N VAL A 219 -0.32 20.69 -14.20
CA VAL A 219 -1.40 19.69 -14.20
C VAL A 219 -2.62 20.19 -13.42
N PRO A 220 -3.83 19.70 -13.75
CA PRO A 220 -5.02 19.95 -12.92
C PRO A 220 -4.88 19.33 -11.52
N MET A 221 -5.65 19.82 -10.55
CA MET A 221 -5.57 19.34 -9.16
C MET A 221 -6.08 17.90 -9.01
N GLU A 222 -6.97 17.47 -9.90
CA GLU A 222 -7.57 16.14 -9.98
C GLU A 222 -6.66 15.11 -10.66
N TYR A 223 -5.51 15.54 -11.19
CA TYR A 223 -4.55 14.64 -11.83
C TYR A 223 -4.16 13.51 -10.86
N LYS A 224 -4.13 12.28 -11.37
CA LYS A 224 -3.71 11.10 -10.62
C LYS A 224 -2.22 10.91 -10.87
N LEU A 225 -1.45 10.87 -9.80
CA LEU A 225 -0.02 10.67 -9.88
C LEU A 225 0.30 9.25 -10.34
N GLU A 226 1.36 9.14 -11.15
CA GLU A 226 1.89 7.87 -11.63
C GLU A 226 3.28 7.59 -11.04
N ASN A 227 3.72 6.34 -11.15
CA ASN A 227 4.98 5.91 -10.58
C ASN A 227 6.16 6.55 -11.34
N GLY A 228 7.07 7.20 -10.62
CA GLY A 228 8.23 7.90 -11.19
C GLY A 228 7.98 9.37 -11.56
N ASP A 229 6.78 9.90 -11.32
CA ASP A 229 6.49 11.32 -11.55
C ASP A 229 7.32 12.23 -10.63
N VAL A 230 7.89 13.29 -11.21
CA VAL A 230 8.54 14.36 -10.46
C VAL A 230 7.53 15.47 -10.20
N VAL A 231 7.14 15.65 -8.93
CA VAL A 231 6.06 16.55 -8.52
C VAL A 231 6.64 17.81 -7.87
N GLU A 232 6.44 18.96 -8.52
CA GLU A 232 6.74 20.29 -7.97
C GLU A 232 5.45 20.96 -7.48
N ILE A 233 5.41 21.35 -6.20
CA ILE A 233 4.24 21.99 -5.60
C ILE A 233 4.37 23.51 -5.62
N LEU A 234 3.36 24.17 -6.19
CA LEU A 234 3.20 25.62 -6.14
C LEU A 234 2.38 25.97 -4.90
N LYS A 235 2.88 26.89 -4.08
CA LYS A 235 2.24 27.30 -2.82
C LYS A 235 1.87 28.78 -2.79
N HIS A 236 0.80 29.11 -2.07
CA HIS A 236 0.45 30.47 -1.66
C HIS A 236 1.34 30.93 -0.50
N ARG A 237 1.43 32.26 -0.30
CA ARG A 237 2.16 32.85 0.85
C ARG A 237 1.45 32.60 2.18
N ARG A 238 0.12 32.43 2.16
CA ARG A 238 -0.70 32.13 3.33
C ARG A 238 -1.54 30.88 3.07
N PRO A 239 -1.76 30.01 4.07
CA PRO A 239 -2.68 28.89 3.96
C PRO A 239 -4.09 29.35 3.53
N GLN A 240 -4.61 28.78 2.45
CA GLN A 240 -5.97 29.03 1.96
C GLN A 240 -6.68 27.70 1.60
N PRO A 241 -6.84 26.79 2.57
CA PRO A 241 -7.48 25.51 2.31
C PRO A 241 -8.98 25.66 2.02
N SER A 242 -9.47 24.89 1.05
CA SER A 242 -10.89 24.80 0.70
C SER A 242 -11.54 23.54 1.26
N SER A 243 -12.83 23.59 1.58
CA SER A 243 -13.61 22.39 1.94
C SER A 243 -13.75 21.41 0.77
N GLN A 244 -13.67 21.88 -0.48
CA GLN A 244 -13.75 21.04 -1.68
C GLN A 244 -12.57 20.07 -1.80
N TRP A 245 -11.43 20.36 -1.13
CA TRP A 245 -10.25 19.50 -1.12
C TRP A 245 -10.50 18.13 -0.49
N PHE A 246 -11.56 17.97 0.32
CA PHE A 246 -12.00 16.64 0.76
C PHE A 246 -12.43 15.72 -0.40
N GLN A 247 -12.71 16.21 -1.60
CA GLN A 247 -13.02 15.34 -2.74
C GLN A 247 -11.73 14.88 -3.46
N LEU A 248 -10.66 15.68 -3.36
CA LEU A 248 -9.37 15.46 -4.01
C LEU A 248 -8.44 14.56 -3.16
N LEU A 249 -8.52 14.69 -1.83
CA LEU A 249 -7.68 13.92 -0.90
C LEU A 249 -8.14 12.46 -0.78
N LYS A 250 -7.29 11.55 -1.23
CA LYS A 250 -7.47 10.10 -1.06
C LYS A 250 -6.99 9.61 0.30
N LEU A 251 -5.89 10.17 0.84
CA LEU A 251 -5.33 9.68 2.09
C LEU A 251 -6.15 10.14 3.29
N SER A 252 -6.52 9.19 4.16
CA SER A 252 -7.20 9.45 5.43
C SER A 252 -6.39 10.39 6.34
N ALA A 253 -5.06 10.26 6.34
CA ALA A 253 -4.14 11.11 7.08
C ALA A 253 -4.19 12.58 6.61
N SER A 254 -4.11 12.80 5.28
CA SER A 254 -4.19 14.14 4.67
C SER A 254 -5.54 14.80 4.94
N ARG A 255 -6.64 14.05 4.82
CA ARG A 255 -7.99 14.51 5.20
C ARG A 255 -8.05 14.93 6.66
N SER A 256 -7.41 14.17 7.55
CA SER A 256 -7.39 14.47 8.99
C SER A 256 -6.60 15.74 9.30
N LYS A 257 -5.47 15.97 8.63
CA LYS A 257 -4.68 17.20 8.73
C LYS A 257 -5.49 18.43 8.27
N LEU A 258 -6.11 18.36 7.09
CA LEU A 258 -6.97 19.42 6.55
C LEU A 258 -8.14 19.72 7.50
N ARG A 259 -8.82 18.67 7.97
CA ARG A 259 -9.93 18.76 8.90
C ARG A 259 -9.53 19.47 10.20
N ARG A 260 -8.41 19.08 10.80
CA ARG A 260 -7.87 19.70 12.02
C ARG A 260 -7.65 21.20 11.84
N PHE A 261 -7.09 21.62 10.71
CA PHE A 261 -6.85 23.04 10.42
C PHE A 261 -8.15 23.82 10.26
N LEU A 262 -9.09 23.33 9.45
CA LEU A 262 -10.38 23.99 9.22
C LEU A 262 -11.19 24.13 10.52
N TYR A 263 -11.10 23.14 11.41
CA TYR A 263 -11.77 23.22 12.72
C TYR A 263 -11.06 24.14 13.69
N ALA A 264 -9.73 24.21 13.68
CA ALA A 264 -9.00 25.20 14.46
C ALA A 264 -9.41 26.63 14.06
N GLN A 265 -9.59 26.89 12.77
CA GLN A 265 -10.07 28.19 12.27
C GLN A 265 -11.51 28.50 12.71
N LYS A 266 -12.38 27.47 12.75
CA LYS A 266 -13.79 27.61 13.14
C LYS A 266 -14.05 27.37 14.63
N ARG A 267 -13.00 27.27 15.45
CA ARG A 267 -13.11 26.89 16.87
C ARG A 267 -14.12 27.75 17.65
N PRO A 268 -14.13 29.10 17.56
CA PRO A 268 -15.09 29.91 18.30
C PRO A 268 -16.55 29.60 17.93
N ALA A 269 -16.82 29.41 16.63
CA ALA A 269 -18.16 29.09 16.14
C ALA A 269 -18.62 27.69 16.57
N LEU A 270 -17.71 26.70 16.52
CA LEU A 270 -18.00 25.32 16.94
C LEU A 270 -18.23 25.22 18.45
N VAL A 271 -17.47 25.95 19.26
CA VAL A 271 -17.68 26.03 20.72
C VAL A 271 -19.04 26.65 21.03
N ALA A 272 -19.40 27.76 20.37
CA ALA A 272 -20.71 28.39 20.54
C ALA A 272 -21.86 27.46 20.15
N GLN A 273 -21.74 26.75 19.03
CA GLN A 273 -22.71 25.75 18.58
C GLN A 273 -22.83 24.59 19.57
N GLY A 274 -21.71 24.03 20.03
CA GLY A 274 -21.69 22.96 21.02
C GLY A 274 -22.34 23.38 22.34
N ARG A 275 -22.06 24.60 22.80
CA ARG A 275 -22.72 25.19 23.98
C ARG A 275 -24.23 25.26 23.81
N ALA A 276 -24.71 25.72 22.65
CA ALA A 276 -26.14 25.78 22.35
C ALA A 276 -26.80 24.40 22.37
N MET A 277 -26.16 23.39 21.77
CA MET A 277 -26.65 22.01 21.74
C MET A 277 -26.72 21.38 23.14
N VAL A 278 -25.69 21.59 23.97
CA VAL A 278 -25.70 21.11 25.36
C VAL A 278 -26.78 21.82 26.17
N ASN A 279 -26.90 23.14 26.05
CA ASN A 279 -27.91 23.92 26.77
C ASN A 279 -29.35 23.54 26.37
N GLU A 280 -29.60 23.23 25.10
CA GLU A 280 -30.91 22.72 24.65
C GLU A 280 -31.22 21.37 25.29
N PHE A 281 -30.24 20.47 25.31
CA PHE A 281 -30.40 19.14 25.90
C PHE A 281 -30.58 19.16 27.43
N LEU A 282 -29.89 20.08 28.13
CA LEU A 282 -30.05 20.29 29.57
C LEU A 282 -31.42 20.88 29.89
N ARG A 283 -31.89 21.86 29.11
CA ARG A 283 -33.24 22.43 29.24
C ARG A 283 -34.32 21.38 29.08
N ALA A 284 -34.20 20.48 28.10
CA ALA A 284 -35.12 19.37 27.89
C ALA A 284 -35.18 18.38 29.08
N ARG A 285 -34.19 18.40 29.99
CA ARG A 285 -34.12 17.58 31.21
C ARG A 285 -34.32 18.38 32.50
N ALA A 286 -34.76 19.64 32.40
CA ALA A 286 -34.91 20.56 33.53
C ALA A 286 -33.63 20.76 34.37
N LEU A 287 -32.45 20.67 33.72
CA LEU A 287 -31.15 20.90 34.33
C LEU A 287 -30.67 22.34 34.07
N PRO A 288 -29.83 22.92 34.96
CA PRO A 288 -29.27 24.24 34.77
C PRO A 288 -28.41 24.32 33.51
N SER A 289 -28.47 25.44 32.80
CA SER A 289 -27.65 25.71 31.63
C SER A 289 -26.17 25.91 32.00
N LEU A 290 -25.30 25.76 31.00
CA LEU A 290 -23.87 26.03 31.15
C LEU A 290 -23.62 27.53 31.36
N ASP A 291 -23.01 27.85 32.50
CA ASP A 291 -22.48 29.16 32.85
C ASP A 291 -21.25 29.52 32.00
N GLU A 292 -20.79 30.78 32.08
CA GLU A 292 -19.61 31.23 31.33
C GLU A 292 -18.34 30.51 31.76
N ALA A 293 -18.22 30.14 33.04
CA ALA A 293 -17.07 29.38 33.55
C ALA A 293 -17.13 27.88 33.21
N LEU A 294 -18.20 27.40 32.58
CA LEU A 294 -18.42 25.99 32.26
C LEU A 294 -18.27 25.09 33.50
N THR A 295 -18.76 25.54 34.66
CA THR A 295 -18.54 24.93 35.97
C THR A 295 -19.11 23.51 36.04
N LEU A 296 -20.21 23.25 35.33
CA LEU A 296 -20.80 21.91 35.21
C LEU A 296 -19.86 20.91 34.51
N LEU A 297 -18.92 21.36 33.69
CA LEU A 297 -17.92 20.54 33.00
C LEU A 297 -16.58 20.49 33.75
N ARG A 298 -16.52 21.00 34.98
CA ARG A 298 -15.28 21.07 35.77
C ARG A 298 -14.73 19.70 36.13
N SER A 299 -15.59 18.70 36.29
CA SER A 299 -15.20 17.33 36.63
C SER A 299 -15.87 16.35 35.66
N CYS A 300 -15.05 15.66 34.87
CA CYS A 300 -15.48 14.60 33.95
C CYS A 300 -14.61 13.37 34.18
N ASP A 301 -15.23 12.19 34.29
CA ASP A 301 -14.58 10.90 34.52
C ASP A 301 -13.66 10.90 35.77
N GLY A 302 -14.02 11.64 36.81
CA GLY A 302 -13.21 11.78 38.02
C GLY A 302 -11.98 12.69 37.89
N ASN A 303 -11.79 13.35 36.74
CA ASN A 303 -10.69 14.28 36.50
C ASN A 303 -11.16 15.74 36.49
N LYS A 304 -10.39 16.62 37.14
CA LYS A 304 -10.63 18.08 37.09
C LYS A 304 -10.11 18.66 35.77
N LEU A 305 -11.00 19.24 34.99
CA LEU A 305 -10.69 19.84 33.69
C LEU A 305 -10.37 21.33 33.79
N SER A 306 -9.34 21.76 33.06
CA SER A 306 -9.05 23.18 32.79
C SER A 306 -10.12 23.82 31.88
N TYR A 307 -10.17 25.15 31.83
CA TYR A 307 -11.14 25.87 31.00
C TYR A 307 -11.01 25.51 29.51
N GLN A 308 -9.77 25.42 28.99
CA GLN A 308 -9.53 25.01 27.60
C GLN A 308 -10.04 23.59 27.30
N GLN A 309 -9.88 22.65 28.23
CA GLN A 309 -10.39 21.29 28.08
C GLN A 309 -11.92 21.24 28.09
N ARG A 310 -12.59 22.15 28.81
CA ARG A 310 -14.05 22.27 28.79
C ARG A 310 -14.54 22.80 27.45
N GLU A 311 -13.87 23.82 26.91
CA GLU A 311 -14.15 24.30 25.55
C GLU A 311 -13.88 23.25 24.48
N ASP A 312 -12.86 22.40 24.66
CA ASP A 312 -12.58 21.29 23.74
C ASP A 312 -13.73 20.28 23.69
N ILE A 313 -14.38 20.00 24.83
CA ILE A 313 -15.58 19.14 24.88
C ILE A 313 -16.72 19.78 24.08
N LEU A 314 -16.97 21.07 24.27
CA LEU A 314 -18.01 21.78 23.53
C LEU A 314 -17.71 21.83 22.03
N MET A 315 -16.45 22.06 21.66
CA MET A 315 -16.00 22.00 20.27
C MET A 315 -16.25 20.61 19.65
N LYS A 316 -15.94 19.53 20.37
CA LYS A 316 -16.18 18.14 19.92
C LYS A 316 -17.65 17.84 19.69
N ILE A 317 -18.53 18.39 20.54
CA ILE A 317 -19.98 18.28 20.40
C ILE A 317 -20.48 19.11 19.22
N GLY A 318 -20.03 20.36 19.09
CA GLY A 318 -20.38 21.21 17.95
C GLY A 318 -19.93 20.63 16.61
N GLN A 319 -18.84 19.87 16.61
CA GLN A 319 -18.35 19.11 15.45
C GLN A 319 -19.19 17.85 15.13
N GLY A 320 -19.97 17.35 16.10
CA GLY A 320 -20.68 16.07 15.98
C GLY A 320 -19.79 14.83 16.18
N SER A 321 -18.57 15.01 16.68
CA SER A 321 -17.66 13.90 17.00
C SER A 321 -18.00 13.20 18.31
N GLU A 322 -18.70 13.90 19.20
CA GLU A 322 -19.20 13.39 20.47
C GLU A 322 -20.69 13.75 20.61
N ARG A 323 -21.51 12.80 21.07
CA ARG A 323 -22.93 13.05 21.31
C ARG A 323 -23.12 13.68 22.68
N VAL A 324 -24.08 14.59 22.79
CA VAL A 324 -24.43 15.24 24.08
C VAL A 324 -24.83 14.21 25.15
N SER A 325 -25.47 13.11 24.75
CA SER A 325 -25.85 12.02 25.66
C SER A 325 -24.66 11.36 26.35
N SER A 326 -23.54 11.17 25.64
CA SER A 326 -22.33 10.53 26.16
C SER A 326 -21.60 11.43 27.16
N LEU A 327 -21.79 12.76 27.07
CA LEU A 327 -21.23 13.71 28.02
C LEU A 327 -21.88 13.56 29.41
N LEU A 328 -23.19 13.30 29.49
CA LEU A 328 -23.89 13.18 30.78
C LEU A 328 -23.42 12.00 31.62
N GLU A 329 -23.05 10.88 30.99
CA GLU A 329 -22.55 9.70 31.69
C GLU A 329 -21.17 9.94 32.33
N ARG A 330 -20.43 10.91 31.79
CA ARG A 330 -19.04 11.22 32.15
C ARG A 330 -18.92 12.38 33.12
N VAL A 331 -19.85 13.33 33.06
CA VAL A 331 -19.83 14.51 33.93
C VAL A 331 -20.32 14.14 35.33
N ASP A 332 -19.45 14.34 36.31
CA ASP A 332 -19.73 13.94 37.70
C ASP A 332 -20.92 14.71 38.29
N ALA A 333 -21.08 15.99 37.91
CA ALA A 333 -22.18 16.84 38.36
C ALA A 333 -23.58 16.35 37.90
N PHE A 334 -23.64 15.48 36.88
CA PHE A 334 -24.88 14.90 36.38
C PHE A 334 -25.08 13.45 36.83
N ARG A 335 -24.08 12.84 37.47
CA ARG A 335 -24.13 11.47 37.98
C ARG A 335 -25.18 11.30 39.09
N ASP A 336 -25.40 12.36 39.87
CA ASP A 336 -26.41 12.39 40.95
C ASP A 336 -27.85 12.55 40.42
N PHE A 337 -28.03 12.98 39.15
CA PHE A 337 -29.33 13.16 38.50
C PHE A 337 -29.73 12.00 37.59
N LEU A 338 -28.80 11.09 37.29
CA LEU A 338 -29.12 9.84 36.59
C LEU A 338 -29.67 8.83 37.61
N PRO A 339 -30.72 8.05 37.28
CA PRO A 339 -31.12 6.95 38.13
C PRO A 339 -29.91 6.04 38.30
N GLN A 340 -29.43 5.91 39.53
CA GLN A 340 -28.30 5.04 39.84
C GLN A 340 -28.64 3.64 39.31
N PRO A 341 -27.82 3.05 38.41
CA PRO A 341 -27.89 1.61 38.25
C PRO A 341 -27.55 1.04 39.63
N ALA A 342 -28.53 0.37 40.25
CA ALA A 342 -28.37 -0.29 41.54
C ALA A 342 -27.00 -0.95 41.59
N ALA A 343 -26.19 -0.57 42.59
CA ALA A 343 -24.80 -0.93 42.72
C ALA A 343 -24.58 -2.43 42.47
N ARG A 344 -24.18 -2.78 41.24
CA ARG A 344 -23.44 -4.01 41.03
C ARG A 344 -22.04 -3.70 41.51
N SER A 345 -21.78 -4.10 42.75
CA SER A 345 -20.45 -4.15 43.32
C SER A 345 -19.51 -4.81 42.30
N LEU A 346 -18.61 -4.01 41.74
CA LEU A 346 -17.42 -4.54 41.09
C LEU A 346 -16.49 -5.00 42.21
N ALA A 347 -16.87 -6.11 42.84
CA ALA A 347 -15.88 -6.99 43.42
C ALA A 347 -14.96 -7.39 42.25
N ARG A 348 -13.69 -7.01 42.38
CA ARG A 348 -12.60 -7.54 41.56
C ARG A 348 -12.62 -9.05 41.68
N SER A 349 -13.31 -9.69 40.75
CA SER A 349 -13.19 -11.12 40.51
C SER A 349 -12.39 -11.25 39.23
N ALA A 350 -11.09 -11.51 39.41
CA ALA A 350 -10.30 -12.23 38.43
C ALA A 350 -11.02 -13.57 38.21
N VAL A 351 -11.90 -13.60 37.22
CA VAL A 351 -12.57 -14.81 36.77
C VAL A 351 -12.43 -14.75 35.25
N GLY A 352 -11.48 -15.53 34.75
CA GLY A 352 -11.54 -16.00 33.37
C GLY A 352 -12.97 -16.46 33.15
N SER A 353 -13.64 -15.90 32.14
CA SER A 353 -15.00 -16.32 31.83
C SER A 353 -15.00 -17.83 31.78
N PRO A 354 -15.81 -18.54 32.60
CA PRO A 354 -15.98 -19.95 32.38
C PRO A 354 -16.50 -20.05 30.95
N ILE A 355 -15.79 -20.84 30.15
CA ILE A 355 -16.35 -21.42 28.93
C ILE A 355 -17.54 -22.22 29.45
N VAL A 356 -18.69 -21.58 29.59
CA VAL A 356 -19.93 -22.28 29.82
C VAL A 356 -20.19 -22.96 28.50
N GLN A 357 -19.85 -24.25 28.44
CA GLN A 357 -20.46 -25.19 27.51
C GLN A 357 -21.97 -25.16 27.77
N GLN A 358 -22.67 -24.15 27.25
CA GLN A 358 -24.12 -24.22 27.13
C GLN A 358 -24.40 -25.26 26.05
N ARG A 359 -24.62 -26.50 26.50
CA ARG A 359 -25.14 -27.63 25.73
C ARG A 359 -26.58 -27.36 25.29
N SER A 360 -26.83 -26.31 24.52
CA SER A 360 -28.16 -26.08 23.92
C SER A 360 -28.13 -26.20 22.41
N VAL A 361 -26.94 -26.31 21.79
CA VAL A 361 -26.83 -26.26 20.33
C VAL A 361 -25.71 -27.17 19.82
N ALA A 362 -26.02 -28.05 18.88
CA ALA A 362 -25.09 -28.91 18.16
C ALA A 362 -24.95 -28.48 16.70
N VAL A 363 -23.73 -28.50 16.18
CA VAL A 363 -23.46 -28.39 14.74
C VAL A 363 -23.69 -29.77 14.14
N ALA A 364 -24.52 -29.88 13.11
CA ALA A 364 -24.80 -31.17 12.48
C ALA A 364 -23.66 -31.54 11.51
N GLY A 365 -22.97 -32.66 11.76
CA GLY A 365 -21.97 -33.21 10.83
C GLY A 365 -20.69 -33.75 11.45
N ASP A 366 -20.33 -33.35 12.67
CA ASP A 366 -19.12 -33.86 13.36
C ASP A 366 -19.42 -34.13 14.84
N GLU A 367 -19.68 -35.39 15.18
CA GLU A 367 -19.94 -35.81 16.56
C GLU A 367 -18.66 -35.87 17.43
N SER A 368 -17.47 -35.66 16.83
CA SER A 368 -16.17 -35.79 17.52
C SER A 368 -15.43 -34.47 17.77
N ALA A 369 -15.89 -33.33 17.24
CA ALA A 369 -15.24 -32.03 17.43
C ALA A 369 -16.20 -31.03 18.08
N SER A 370 -16.03 -30.78 19.39
CA SER A 370 -16.77 -29.73 20.10
C SER A 370 -16.27 -28.36 19.64
N MET A 371 -16.88 -27.80 18.60
CA MET A 371 -16.60 -26.45 18.16
C MET A 371 -17.19 -25.43 19.14
N PRO A 372 -16.45 -24.38 19.53
CA PRO A 372 -16.98 -23.34 20.39
C PRO A 372 -18.09 -22.56 19.67
N THR A 373 -19.27 -22.48 20.29
CA THR A 373 -20.45 -21.81 19.74
C THR A 373 -20.76 -20.52 20.50
N ARG A 374 -21.28 -19.51 19.80
CA ARG A 374 -21.76 -18.25 20.40
C ARG A 374 -23.02 -17.76 19.69
N PHE A 375 -24.02 -17.31 20.43
CA PHE A 375 -25.21 -16.71 19.84
C PHE A 375 -24.97 -15.30 19.28
N ALA A 376 -25.57 -15.01 18.12
CA ALA A 376 -25.50 -13.71 17.49
C ALA A 376 -26.33 -12.65 18.23
N LYS A 377 -25.74 -11.48 18.47
CA LYS A 377 -26.42 -10.35 19.14
C LYS A 377 -27.49 -9.68 18.28
N CYS A 378 -27.46 -9.89 16.95
CA CYS A 378 -28.34 -9.22 15.98
C CYS A 378 -29.75 -9.83 15.92
N CYS A 379 -29.88 -11.15 16.01
CA CYS A 379 -31.18 -11.84 15.98
C CYS A 379 -31.54 -12.53 17.30
N ARG A 380 -30.59 -12.62 18.25
CA ARG A 380 -30.77 -13.22 19.59
C ARG A 380 -31.60 -14.53 19.52
N PRO A 381 -31.06 -15.57 18.86
CA PRO A 381 -31.76 -16.84 18.74
C PRO A 381 -32.08 -17.39 20.14
N HIS A 382 -33.29 -17.90 20.30
CA HIS A 382 -33.81 -18.42 21.57
C HIS A 382 -34.69 -19.64 21.26
N GLU A 383 -34.70 -20.63 22.15
CA GLU A 383 -35.42 -21.91 21.98
C GLU A 383 -36.92 -21.72 21.73
N THR A 384 -37.51 -20.67 22.30
CA THR A 384 -38.94 -20.35 22.16
C THR A 384 -39.33 -19.80 20.78
N ASN A 385 -38.37 -19.34 19.98
CA ASN A 385 -38.62 -18.96 18.59
C ASN A 385 -38.40 -20.20 17.72
N ALA A 386 -39.49 -20.83 17.25
CA ALA A 386 -39.52 -22.03 16.40
C ALA A 386 -38.89 -21.86 14.99
N ARG A 387 -37.88 -21.00 14.85
CA ARG A 387 -37.14 -20.75 13.62
C ARG A 387 -35.91 -21.65 13.57
N ALA A 388 -35.65 -22.23 12.41
CA ALA A 388 -34.42 -22.99 12.17
C ALA A 388 -33.17 -22.16 12.49
N LEU A 389 -32.10 -22.80 12.92
CA LEU A 389 -30.83 -22.14 13.23
C LEU A 389 -29.82 -22.32 12.10
N VAL A 390 -28.95 -21.34 11.94
CA VAL A 390 -27.84 -21.37 10.99
C VAL A 390 -26.57 -20.88 11.70
N GLY A 391 -25.50 -21.67 11.66
CA GLY A 391 -24.20 -21.29 12.18
C GLY A 391 -23.33 -20.68 11.10
N VAL A 392 -22.53 -19.68 11.45
CA VAL A 392 -21.50 -19.12 10.56
C VAL A 392 -20.15 -19.24 11.26
N VAL A 393 -19.20 -19.93 10.62
CA VAL A 393 -17.84 -20.08 11.15
C VAL A 393 -17.09 -18.76 11.00
N SER A 394 -16.71 -18.15 12.13
CA SER A 394 -15.86 -16.97 12.14
C SER A 394 -14.39 -17.32 11.86
N ARG A 395 -13.58 -16.34 11.45
CA ARG A 395 -12.12 -16.55 11.25
C ARG A 395 -11.39 -17.06 12.49
N ALA A 396 -11.96 -16.83 13.69
CA ALA A 396 -11.43 -17.31 14.96
C ALA A 396 -11.85 -18.77 15.29
N GLY A 397 -12.48 -19.49 14.35
CA GLY A 397 -12.94 -20.87 14.55
C GLY A 397 -14.17 -21.01 15.45
N ILE A 398 -14.82 -19.91 15.82
CA ILE A 398 -16.04 -19.91 16.64
C ILE A 398 -17.26 -19.89 15.72
N VAL A 399 -18.22 -20.79 15.96
CA VAL A 399 -19.49 -20.85 15.23
C VAL A 399 -20.46 -19.84 15.84
N VAL A 400 -20.82 -18.81 15.07
CA VAL A 400 -21.80 -17.81 15.47
C VAL A 400 -23.19 -18.25 15.01
N VAL A 401 -24.09 -18.47 15.97
CA VAL A 401 -25.43 -19.02 15.71
C VAL A 401 -26.44 -17.90 15.46
N HIS A 402 -27.13 -17.97 14.32
CA HIS A 402 -28.18 -17.05 13.86
C HIS A 402 -29.51 -17.79 13.70
N SER A 403 -30.63 -17.05 13.69
CA SER A 403 -31.94 -17.57 13.27
C SER A 403 -32.08 -17.51 11.74
N ALA A 404 -32.70 -18.52 11.14
CA ALA A 404 -33.07 -18.55 9.73
C ALA A 404 -33.96 -17.34 9.40
N GLY A 405 -33.45 -16.45 8.55
CA GLY A 405 -34.08 -15.16 8.23
C GLY A 405 -33.37 -13.92 8.78
N CYS A 406 -32.23 -14.06 9.48
CA CYS A 406 -31.44 -12.90 9.89
C CYS A 406 -30.89 -12.14 8.66
N GLY A 407 -31.10 -10.83 8.60
CA GLY A 407 -30.64 -9.99 7.49
C GLY A 407 -29.13 -10.00 7.28
N MET A 408 -28.35 -10.30 8.32
CA MET A 408 -26.89 -10.42 8.26
C MET A 408 -26.43 -11.69 7.50
N LEU A 409 -27.28 -12.71 7.38
CA LEU A 409 -26.95 -13.93 6.63
C LEU A 409 -26.93 -13.73 5.12
N ARG A 410 -27.53 -12.64 4.60
CA ARG A 410 -27.56 -12.36 3.15
C ARG A 410 -26.19 -12.13 2.53
N ASN A 411 -25.24 -11.63 3.33
CA ASN A 411 -23.87 -11.34 2.91
C ASN A 411 -22.87 -12.34 3.50
N ALA A 412 -23.33 -13.41 4.15
CA ALA A 412 -22.45 -14.44 4.68
C ALA A 412 -21.99 -15.38 3.55
N ASN A 413 -20.72 -15.77 3.57
CA ASN A 413 -20.17 -16.72 2.60
C ASN A 413 -20.83 -18.10 2.79
N PRO A 414 -21.49 -18.69 1.77
CA PRO A 414 -22.15 -19.99 1.85
C PRO A 414 -21.26 -21.12 2.36
N GLU A 415 -19.97 -21.10 2.01
CA GLU A 415 -19.00 -22.15 2.39
C GLU A 415 -18.68 -22.17 3.89
N ARG A 416 -18.98 -21.07 4.61
CA ARG A 416 -18.79 -20.95 6.06
C ARG A 416 -20.08 -21.14 6.84
N MET A 417 -21.18 -21.49 6.17
CA MET A 417 -22.47 -21.73 6.79
C MET A 417 -22.58 -23.20 7.17
N VAL A 418 -22.82 -23.46 8.45
CA VAL A 418 -22.98 -24.81 8.99
C VAL A 418 -24.40 -25.01 9.52
N PRO A 419 -25.01 -26.19 9.29
CA PRO A 419 -26.30 -26.51 9.87
C PRO A 419 -26.18 -26.67 11.38
N VAL A 420 -27.10 -26.07 12.11
CA VAL A 420 -27.09 -26.01 13.57
C VAL A 420 -28.47 -26.38 14.10
N ARG A 421 -28.52 -27.21 15.14
CA ARG A 421 -29.77 -27.64 15.79
C ARG A 421 -29.73 -27.40 17.28
N TRP A 422 -30.89 -27.12 17.88
CA TRP A 422 -31.05 -27.20 19.32
C TRP A 422 -30.82 -28.65 19.78
N ILE A 423 -30.20 -28.85 20.95
CA ILE A 423 -30.04 -30.16 21.59
C ILE A 423 -31.19 -30.39 22.55
#